data_AF-A0AA96WQF0-F1
#
_entry.id   AF-A0AA96WQF0-F1
#
_cell.length_a   1.000
_cell.length_b   1.000
_cell.length_c   1.000
_cell.angle_alpha   90.00
_cell.angle_beta   90.00
_cell.angle_gamma   90.00
#
_symmetry.space_group_name_H-M   'P 1'
#
loop_
_entity.id
_entity.type
_entity.pdbx_description
1 polymer ?
#
loop_
_entity_poly.entity_id
_entity_poly.type
_entity_poly.pdbx_seq_one_letter_code
_entity_poly.pdbx_strand_id
1 'polypeptide(L)'
;MNGSKTGWIIGLMIGMGLGTHIGWLLGGTFISALFYALVGILVFGLIGALVVGLIYTLNSELTEPEIETEKIPNQGIWKSLTNAGIAGLASGAISSLVGFLIFSLVGTAIDGLMFGLMFGLMSGLMFGGGIACIQHFSLRLVLYQNNYVPWNYARFLTYATTRLFLQQVGGRYRFIHRLLQEHFAAMPLEKIRGDR
;
A
#
# COMPACT_ATOMS: atom_id res chain seq x y z
N MET A 1 23.76 -28.60 74.79
CA MET A 1 23.86 -29.12 73.40
C MET A 1 22.57 -29.00 72.58
N ASN A 2 21.39 -28.71 73.15
CA ASN A 2 20.13 -28.70 72.39
C ASN A 2 19.89 -27.43 71.55
N GLY A 3 20.38 -26.26 71.98
CA GLY A 3 20.12 -24.99 71.28
C GLY A 3 20.68 -24.90 69.85
N SER A 4 21.81 -25.56 69.56
CA SER A 4 22.38 -25.59 68.21
C SER A 4 21.49 -26.38 67.24
N LYS A 5 21.02 -27.57 67.65
CA LYS A 5 20.16 -28.43 66.80
C LYS A 5 18.83 -27.76 66.48
N THR A 6 18.23 -27.08 67.46
CA THR A 6 16.96 -26.37 67.26
C THR A 6 17.11 -25.19 66.29
N GLY A 7 18.23 -24.45 66.34
CA GLY A 7 18.52 -23.35 65.41
C GLY A 7 18.64 -23.80 63.95
N TRP A 8 19.32 -24.93 63.70
CA TRP A 8 19.42 -25.53 62.36
C TRP A 8 18.05 -25.95 61.81
N ILE A 9 17.22 -26.57 62.65
CA ILE A 9 15.87 -27.00 62.25
C ILE A 9 14.99 -25.80 61.89
N ILE A 10 15.02 -24.73 62.69
CA ILE A 10 14.25 -23.51 62.43
C ILE A 10 14.74 -22.81 61.15
N GLY A 11 16.06 -22.70 60.95
CA GLY A 11 16.63 -22.09 59.74
C GLY A 11 16.26 -22.84 58.46
N LEU A 12 16.23 -24.18 58.51
CA LEU A 12 15.88 -25.01 57.37
C LEU A 12 14.38 -24.89 57.03
N MET A 13 13.50 -24.87 58.03
CA MET A 13 12.07 -24.65 57.82
C MET A 13 11.76 -23.28 57.19
N ILE A 14 12.42 -22.21 57.67
CA ILE A 14 12.26 -20.86 57.12
C ILE A 14 12.81 -20.79 55.69
N GLY A 15 13.98 -21.38 55.43
CA GLY A 15 14.60 -21.39 54.10
C GLY A 15 13.75 -22.12 53.04
N MET A 16 13.16 -23.26 53.39
CA MET A 16 12.26 -23.99 52.49
C MET A 16 10.96 -23.23 52.20
N GLY A 17 10.37 -22.61 53.23
CA GLY A 17 9.18 -21.77 53.07
C GLY A 17 9.43 -20.57 52.15
N LEU A 18 10.48 -19.80 52.43
CA LEU A 18 10.82 -18.63 51.61
C LEU A 18 11.25 -19.02 50.19
N GLY A 19 12.04 -20.08 50.03
CA GLY A 19 12.52 -20.54 48.71
C GLY A 19 11.38 -20.97 47.78
N THR A 20 10.37 -21.67 48.30
CA THR A 20 9.19 -22.09 47.52
C THR A 20 8.29 -20.91 47.16
N HIS A 21 8.07 -19.98 48.08
CA HIS A 21 7.30 -18.76 47.79
C HIS A 21 7.98 -17.85 46.76
N ILE A 22 9.30 -17.65 46.88
CA ILE A 22 10.09 -16.87 45.91
C ILE A 22 10.13 -17.57 44.55
N GLY A 23 10.33 -18.89 44.53
CA GLY A 23 10.32 -19.69 43.30
C GLY A 23 8.98 -19.65 42.58
N TRP A 24 7.87 -19.68 43.31
CA TRP A 24 6.53 -19.56 42.72
C TRP A 24 6.26 -18.16 42.16
N LEU A 25 6.67 -17.10 42.85
CA LEU A 25 6.58 -15.71 42.37
C LEU A 25 7.42 -15.46 41.11
N LEU A 26 8.68 -15.92 41.10
CA LEU A 26 9.58 -15.74 39.95
C LEU A 26 9.23 -16.66 38.78
N GLY A 27 8.83 -17.90 39.06
CA GLY A 27 8.41 -18.86 38.03
C GLY A 27 7.07 -18.50 37.40
N GLY A 28 6.10 -18.08 38.21
CA GLY A 28 4.78 -17.65 37.72
C GLY A 28 4.84 -16.41 36.83
N THR A 29 5.69 -15.44 37.18
CA THR A 29 5.91 -14.24 36.35
C THR A 29 6.60 -14.58 35.03
N PHE A 30 7.55 -15.51 35.03
CA PHE A 30 8.19 -15.99 33.79
C PHE A 30 7.22 -16.73 32.87
N ILE A 31 6.41 -17.65 33.41
CA ILE A 31 5.43 -18.43 32.64
C ILE A 31 4.35 -17.52 32.04
N SER A 32 3.84 -16.58 32.83
CA SER A 32 2.85 -15.60 32.35
C SER A 32 3.43 -14.69 31.28
N ALA A 33 4.64 -14.17 31.46
CA ALA A 33 5.32 -13.37 30.43
C ALA A 33 5.51 -14.15 29.11
N LEU A 34 5.94 -15.41 29.19
CA LEU A 34 6.09 -16.27 28.02
C LEU A 34 4.75 -16.54 27.31
N PHE A 35 3.68 -16.77 28.08
CA PHE A 35 2.34 -16.96 27.55
C PHE A 35 1.84 -15.71 26.80
N TYR A 36 1.94 -14.53 27.41
CA TYR A 36 1.54 -13.28 26.75
C TYR A 36 2.39 -12.98 25.51
N ALA A 37 3.69 -13.26 25.52
CA ALA A 37 4.55 -13.07 24.37
C ALA A 37 4.16 -13.99 23.20
N LEU A 38 3.93 -15.28 23.45
CA LEU A 38 3.53 -16.24 22.42
C LEU A 38 2.14 -15.94 21.85
N VAL A 39 1.17 -15.67 22.72
CA VAL A 39 -0.19 -15.30 22.30
C VAL A 39 -0.16 -14.00 21.51
N GLY A 40 0.63 -13.02 21.97
CA GLY A 40 0.87 -11.78 21.25
C GLY A 40 1.37 -12.06 19.83
N ILE A 41 2.55 -12.67 19.69
CA ILE A 41 3.16 -12.91 18.37
C ILE A 41 2.19 -13.66 17.43
N LEU A 42 1.47 -14.65 17.93
CA LEU A 42 0.50 -15.40 17.13
C LEU A 42 -0.68 -14.54 16.68
N VAL A 43 -1.31 -13.80 17.60
CA VAL A 43 -2.48 -12.98 17.32
C VAL A 43 -2.12 -11.79 16.42
N PHE A 44 -1.08 -11.02 16.79
CA PHE A 44 -0.60 -9.90 16.00
C PHE A 44 -0.09 -10.36 14.62
N GLY A 45 0.61 -11.49 14.55
CA GLY A 45 1.13 -12.06 13.31
C GLY A 45 0.03 -12.53 12.36
N LEU A 46 -0.95 -13.29 12.86
CA LEU A 46 -2.08 -13.77 12.06
C LEU A 46 -2.95 -12.62 11.56
N ILE A 47 -3.28 -11.66 12.43
CA ILE A 47 -4.10 -10.53 12.03
C ILE A 47 -3.35 -9.64 11.04
N GLY A 48 -2.05 -9.37 11.28
CA GLY A 48 -1.21 -8.63 10.35
C GLY A 48 -1.15 -9.29 8.97
N ALA A 49 -0.92 -10.60 8.92
CA ALA A 49 -0.89 -11.35 7.67
C ALA A 49 -2.25 -11.33 6.94
N LEU A 50 -3.36 -11.46 7.68
CA LEU A 50 -4.71 -11.40 7.09
C LEU A 50 -5.02 -10.02 6.52
N VAL A 51 -4.66 -8.95 7.24
CA VAL A 51 -4.85 -7.57 6.78
C VAL A 51 -4.03 -7.31 5.53
N VAL A 52 -2.74 -7.67 5.54
CA VAL A 52 -1.87 -7.49 4.38
C VAL A 52 -2.36 -8.29 3.18
N GLY A 53 -2.77 -9.55 3.39
CA GLY A 53 -3.33 -10.40 2.35
C GLY A 53 -4.62 -9.83 1.75
N LEU A 54 -5.54 -9.37 2.59
CA LEU A 54 -6.81 -8.78 2.15
C LEU A 54 -6.60 -7.48 1.38
N ILE A 55 -5.69 -6.61 1.86
CA ILE A 55 -5.30 -5.40 1.14
C ILE A 55 -4.74 -5.78 -0.23
N TYR A 56 -3.83 -6.74 -0.31
CA TYR A 56 -3.22 -7.13 -1.58
C TYR A 56 -4.26 -7.66 -2.58
N THR A 57 -5.13 -8.57 -2.15
CA THR A 57 -6.20 -9.12 -3.00
C THR A 57 -7.14 -8.02 -3.50
N LEU A 58 -7.63 -7.15 -2.61
CA LEU A 58 -8.53 -6.05 -2.99
C LEU A 58 -7.89 -5.09 -3.98
N ASN A 59 -6.62 -4.74 -3.79
CA ASN A 59 -5.91 -3.86 -4.72
C ASN A 59 -5.69 -4.54 -6.08
N SER A 60 -5.39 -5.84 -6.11
CA SER A 60 -5.15 -6.57 -7.36
C SER A 60 -6.40 -6.66 -8.24
N GLU A 61 -7.57 -6.83 -7.63
CA GLU A 61 -8.85 -6.96 -8.36
C GLU A 61 -9.34 -5.61 -8.89
N LEU A 62 -9.10 -4.52 -8.16
CA LEU A 62 -9.43 -3.15 -8.61
C LEU A 62 -8.46 -2.62 -9.69
N THR A 63 -7.34 -3.29 -9.93
CA THR A 63 -6.30 -2.87 -10.88
C THR A 63 -6.37 -3.63 -12.21
N GLU A 64 -7.33 -4.55 -12.39
CA GLU A 64 -7.45 -5.25 -13.67
C GLU A 64 -7.59 -4.24 -14.83
N PRO A 65 -6.78 -4.41 -15.90
CA PRO A 65 -6.87 -3.58 -17.08
C PRO A 65 -8.13 -4.00 -17.83
N GLU A 66 -9.28 -3.49 -17.41
CA GLU A 66 -10.48 -3.59 -18.20
C GLU A 66 -10.16 -2.89 -19.53
N ILE A 67 -9.98 -3.68 -20.59
CA ILE A 67 -9.76 -3.23 -21.96
C ILE A 67 -11.09 -2.67 -22.46
N GLU A 68 -11.62 -1.66 -21.78
CA GLU A 68 -12.72 -0.88 -22.29
C GLU A 68 -12.18 -0.11 -23.48
N THR A 69 -12.85 -0.26 -24.62
CA THR A 69 -12.63 0.59 -25.78
C THR A 69 -12.94 2.04 -25.38
N GLU A 70 -11.92 2.76 -24.91
CA GLU A 70 -12.08 4.13 -24.40
C GLU A 70 -12.78 4.99 -25.45
N LYS A 71 -13.92 5.57 -25.06
CA LYS A 71 -14.69 6.49 -25.90
C LYS A 71 -14.24 7.94 -25.70
N ILE A 72 -13.54 8.22 -24.60
CA ILE A 72 -13.13 9.57 -24.18
C ILE A 72 -11.62 9.57 -23.95
N PRO A 73 -10.87 10.57 -24.45
CA PRO A 73 -9.42 10.64 -24.22
C PRO A 73 -9.08 10.81 -22.74
N ASN A 74 -8.10 10.04 -22.27
CA ASN A 74 -7.62 9.99 -20.87
C ASN A 74 -8.58 9.33 -19.87
N GLN A 75 -9.57 8.55 -20.32
CA GLN A 75 -10.54 7.89 -19.43
C GLN A 75 -9.84 6.93 -18.45
N GLY A 76 -8.81 6.21 -18.88
CA GLY A 76 -8.02 5.32 -18.02
C GLY A 76 -7.28 6.04 -16.88
N ILE A 77 -6.88 7.30 -17.07
CA ILE A 77 -6.22 8.08 -15.99
C ILE A 77 -7.22 8.40 -14.88
N TRP A 78 -8.43 8.84 -15.25
CA TRP A 78 -9.50 9.13 -14.30
C TRP A 78 -9.98 7.86 -13.59
N LYS A 79 -10.07 6.75 -14.31
CA LYS A 79 -10.41 5.43 -13.75
C LYS A 79 -9.33 4.96 -12.77
N SER A 80 -8.05 5.09 -13.12
CA SER A 80 -6.92 4.77 -12.23
C SER A 80 -6.90 5.65 -10.98
N LEU A 81 -7.23 6.95 -11.10
CA LEU A 81 -7.32 7.85 -9.95
C LEU A 81 -8.50 7.48 -9.03
N THR A 82 -9.64 7.14 -9.63
CA THR A 82 -10.84 6.72 -8.89
C THR A 82 -10.60 5.39 -8.17
N ASN A 83 -9.99 4.43 -8.86
CA ASN A 83 -9.63 3.13 -8.28
C ASN A 83 -8.59 3.29 -7.16
N ALA A 84 -7.58 4.14 -7.32
CA ALA A 84 -6.61 4.42 -6.27
C ALA A 84 -7.25 5.08 -5.03
N GLY A 85 -8.22 5.98 -5.24
CA GLY A 85 -8.99 6.58 -4.16
C GLY A 85 -9.86 5.56 -3.41
N ILE A 86 -10.61 4.74 -4.15
CA ILE A 86 -11.47 3.68 -3.57
C ILE A 86 -10.62 2.66 -2.82
N ALA A 87 -9.53 2.19 -3.42
CA ALA A 87 -8.63 1.21 -2.83
C ALA A 87 -7.91 1.78 -1.59
N GLY A 88 -7.44 3.03 -1.64
CA GLY A 88 -6.87 3.75 -0.50
C GLY A 88 -7.83 3.89 0.67
N LEU A 89 -9.08 4.26 0.41
CA LEU A 89 -10.12 4.39 1.44
C LEU A 89 -10.52 3.03 2.02
N ALA A 90 -10.72 2.01 1.18
CA ALA A 90 -11.10 0.67 1.62
C ALA A 90 -10.01 0.03 2.49
N SER A 91 -8.76 0.05 2.02
CA SER A 91 -7.62 -0.48 2.77
C SER A 91 -7.31 0.32 4.04
N GLY A 92 -7.45 1.66 4.00
CA GLY A 92 -7.39 2.55 5.16
C GLY A 92 -8.43 2.21 6.23
N ALA A 93 -9.69 2.05 5.85
CA ALA A 93 -10.78 1.68 6.76
C ALA A 93 -10.56 0.31 7.40
N ILE A 94 -10.16 -0.69 6.62
CA ILE A 94 -9.89 -2.05 7.13
C ILE A 94 -8.70 -2.03 8.11
N SER A 95 -7.60 -1.40 7.72
CA SER A 95 -6.37 -1.36 8.53
C SER A 95 -6.57 -0.59 9.83
N SER A 96 -7.30 0.53 9.78
CA SER A 96 -7.61 1.36 10.95
C SER A 96 -8.57 0.67 11.91
N LEU A 97 -9.60 -0.02 11.41
CA LEU A 97 -10.51 -0.80 12.25
C LEU A 97 -9.78 -1.95 12.96
N VAL A 98 -8.90 -2.65 12.24
CA VAL A 98 -8.12 -3.73 12.81
C VAL A 98 -7.09 -3.20 13.81
N GLY A 99 -6.37 -2.13 13.47
CA GLY A 99 -5.45 -1.46 14.38
C GLY A 99 -6.14 -0.98 15.65
N PHE A 100 -7.33 -0.39 15.54
CA PHE A 100 -8.17 0.00 16.67
C PHE A 100 -8.51 -1.20 17.55
N LEU A 101 -9.03 -2.30 16.99
CA LEU A 101 -9.42 -3.49 17.76
C LEU A 101 -8.24 -4.11 18.51
N ILE A 102 -7.07 -4.15 17.87
CA ILE A 102 -5.85 -4.70 18.45
C ILE A 102 -5.31 -3.82 19.58
N PHE A 103 -5.14 -2.52 19.32
CA PHE A 103 -4.52 -1.60 20.29
C PHE A 103 -5.47 -1.20 21.41
N SER A 104 -6.79 -1.22 21.18
CA SER A 104 -7.78 -1.00 22.24
C SER A 104 -7.75 -2.08 23.33
N LEU A 105 -7.20 -3.27 23.03
CA LEU A 105 -7.06 -4.36 23.99
C LEU A 105 -5.80 -4.25 24.88
N VAL A 106 -4.75 -3.56 24.41
CA VAL A 106 -3.41 -3.58 25.04
C VAL A 106 -2.89 -2.19 25.42
N GLY A 107 -3.39 -1.12 24.80
CA GLY A 107 -2.88 0.23 24.96
C GLY A 107 -3.93 1.30 24.64
N THR A 108 -3.53 2.38 23.94
CA THR A 108 -4.46 3.44 23.56
C THR A 108 -5.06 3.16 22.17
N ALA A 109 -6.39 3.18 22.10
CA ALA A 109 -7.10 2.92 20.85
C ALA A 109 -6.82 3.98 19.76
N ILE A 110 -6.39 5.17 20.17
CA ILE A 110 -6.06 6.29 19.28
C ILE A 110 -4.81 5.97 18.47
N ASP A 111 -3.78 5.41 19.09
CA ASP A 111 -2.53 5.05 18.40
C ASP A 111 -2.81 4.00 17.32
N GLY A 112 -3.59 2.96 17.64
CA GLY A 112 -3.97 1.91 16.69
C GLY A 112 -4.75 2.44 15.49
N LEU A 113 -5.66 3.40 15.71
CA LEU A 113 -6.40 4.04 14.64
C LEU A 113 -5.48 4.87 13.74
N MET A 114 -4.57 5.66 14.32
CA MET A 114 -3.62 6.49 13.56
C MET A 114 -2.66 5.63 12.72
N PHE A 115 -2.04 4.62 13.33
CA PHE A 115 -1.12 3.71 12.64
C PHE A 115 -1.83 2.92 11.54
N GLY A 116 -3.00 2.35 11.85
CA GLY A 116 -3.78 1.59 10.87
C GLY A 116 -4.25 2.47 9.71
N LEU A 117 -4.68 3.70 9.97
CA LEU A 117 -5.09 4.64 8.94
C LEU A 117 -3.91 5.03 8.03
N MET A 118 -2.76 5.41 8.60
CA MET A 118 -1.57 5.74 7.82
C MET A 118 -1.12 4.58 6.93
N PHE A 119 -1.00 3.38 7.51
CA PHE A 119 -0.53 2.20 6.79
C PHE A 119 -1.51 1.76 5.70
N GLY A 120 -2.80 1.73 6.01
CA GLY A 120 -3.85 1.38 5.06
C GLY A 120 -3.92 2.37 3.89
N LEU A 121 -3.95 3.68 4.16
CA LEU A 121 -3.95 4.68 3.08
C LEU A 121 -2.69 4.59 2.20
N MET A 122 -1.52 4.44 2.81
CA MET A 122 -0.26 4.40 2.08
C MET A 122 -0.16 3.15 1.20
N SER A 123 -0.60 2.01 1.72
CA SER A 123 -0.65 0.75 0.96
C SER A 123 -1.69 0.80 -0.16
N GLY A 124 -2.92 1.22 0.09
CA GLY A 124 -3.94 1.31 -0.95
C GLY A 124 -3.63 2.34 -2.04
N LEU A 125 -2.96 3.45 -1.70
CA LEU A 125 -2.54 4.42 -2.71
C LEU A 125 -1.39 3.88 -3.57
N MET A 126 -0.42 3.19 -2.97
CA MET A 126 0.68 2.57 -3.72
C MET A 126 0.20 1.45 -4.64
N PHE A 127 -0.60 0.51 -4.10
CA PHE A 127 -0.99 -0.69 -4.82
C PHE A 127 -2.27 -0.53 -5.65
N GLY A 128 -3.17 0.40 -5.33
CA GLY A 128 -4.45 0.59 -5.99
C GLY A 128 -4.43 1.44 -7.26
N GLY A 129 -3.27 1.70 -7.84
CA GLY A 129 -3.14 2.45 -9.10
C GLY A 129 -2.46 3.82 -9.00
N GLY A 130 -1.97 4.22 -7.82
CA GLY A 130 -1.18 5.44 -7.67
C GLY A 130 0.13 5.40 -8.47
N ILE A 131 0.78 4.23 -8.54
CA ILE A 131 2.00 4.04 -9.35
C ILE A 131 1.72 4.27 -10.83
N ALA A 132 0.60 3.76 -11.37
CA ALA A 132 0.23 3.98 -12.77
C ALA A 132 -0.01 5.46 -13.06
N CYS A 133 -0.75 6.16 -12.17
CA CYS A 133 -0.95 7.61 -12.27
C CYS A 133 0.38 8.38 -12.28
N ILE A 134 1.31 8.03 -11.37
CA ILE A 134 2.64 8.67 -11.28
C ILE A 134 3.44 8.39 -12.55
N GLN A 135 3.49 7.15 -13.04
CA GLN A 135 4.20 6.79 -14.26
C GLN A 135 3.67 7.58 -15.47
N HIS A 136 2.34 7.67 -15.63
CA HIS A 136 1.73 8.44 -16.72
C HIS A 136 2.00 9.93 -16.60
N PHE A 137 1.94 10.49 -15.39
CA PHE A 137 2.23 11.91 -15.14
C PHE A 137 3.70 12.24 -15.37
N SER A 138 4.62 11.42 -14.86
CA SER A 138 6.06 11.55 -15.06
C SER A 138 6.42 11.45 -16.54
N LEU A 139 5.85 10.50 -17.28
CA LEU A 139 6.05 10.39 -18.73
C LEU A 139 5.58 11.66 -19.44
N ARG A 140 4.39 12.18 -19.10
CA ARG A 140 3.86 13.41 -19.68
C ARG A 140 4.74 14.62 -19.33
N LEU A 141 5.27 14.69 -18.12
CA LEU A 141 6.17 15.76 -17.67
C LEU A 141 7.48 15.75 -18.45
N VAL A 142 8.12 14.58 -18.59
CA VAL A 142 9.37 14.42 -19.34
C VAL A 142 9.15 14.78 -20.82
N LEU A 143 8.06 14.32 -21.44
CA LEU A 143 7.74 14.65 -22.83
C LEU A 143 7.46 16.14 -23.02
N TYR A 144 6.82 16.79 -22.05
CA TYR A 144 6.58 18.23 -22.07
C TYR A 144 7.88 19.03 -21.91
N GLN A 145 8.75 18.66 -20.97
CA GLN A 145 10.05 19.32 -20.78
C GLN A 145 10.92 19.27 -22.04
N ASN A 146 10.83 18.18 -22.79
CA ASN A 146 11.54 18.02 -24.05
C ASN A 146 10.82 18.65 -25.27
N ASN A 147 9.71 19.38 -25.09
CA ASN A 147 8.92 20.01 -26.15
C ASN A 147 8.39 19.05 -27.24
N TYR A 148 8.39 17.74 -27.00
CA TYR A 148 7.85 16.76 -27.95
C TYR A 148 6.31 16.76 -27.98
N VAL A 149 5.68 17.30 -26.94
CA VAL A 149 4.24 17.19 -26.72
C VAL A 149 3.64 18.49 -26.18
N PRO A 150 2.54 19.00 -26.78
CA PRO A 150 1.78 20.11 -26.21
C PRO A 150 1.00 19.67 -24.95
N TRP A 151 0.96 20.55 -23.93
CA TRP A 151 0.26 20.29 -22.65
C TRP A 151 -1.19 19.83 -22.82
N ASN A 152 -1.88 20.37 -23.83
CA ASN A 152 -3.24 19.98 -24.16
C ASN A 152 -3.29 19.11 -25.43
N TYR A 153 -2.92 17.84 -25.24
CA TYR A 153 -2.94 16.81 -26.29
C TYR A 153 -4.31 16.75 -26.99
N ALA A 154 -5.40 16.85 -26.23
CA ALA A 154 -6.76 16.85 -26.77
C ALA A 154 -6.99 18.02 -27.73
N ARG A 155 -6.54 19.23 -27.39
CA ARG A 155 -6.69 20.40 -28.27
C ARG A 155 -5.89 20.28 -29.56
N PHE A 156 -4.65 19.77 -29.48
CA PHE A 156 -3.81 19.54 -30.66
C PHE A 156 -4.42 18.49 -31.59
N LEU A 157 -4.84 17.35 -31.04
CA LEU A 157 -5.44 16.28 -31.83
C LEU A 157 -6.78 16.70 -32.43
N THR A 158 -7.61 17.44 -31.69
CA THR A 158 -8.86 18.01 -32.22
C THR A 158 -8.58 19.01 -33.34
N TYR A 159 -7.55 19.86 -33.23
CA TYR A 159 -7.16 20.77 -34.31
C TYR A 159 -6.72 20.01 -35.57
N ALA A 160 -5.92 18.95 -35.41
CA ALA A 160 -5.51 18.08 -36.52
C ALA A 160 -6.70 17.34 -37.15
N THR A 161 -7.71 16.97 -36.35
CA THR A 161 -8.99 16.43 -36.84
C THR A 161 -9.77 17.47 -37.66
N THR A 162 -9.86 18.73 -37.18
CA THR A 162 -10.51 19.82 -37.93
C THR A 162 -9.81 20.11 -39.26
N ARG A 163 -8.49 19.90 -39.32
CA ARG A 163 -7.68 20.04 -40.54
C ARG A 163 -7.65 18.77 -41.42
N LEU A 164 -8.46 17.75 -41.12
CA LEU A 164 -8.56 16.47 -41.86
C LEU A 164 -7.24 15.65 -41.89
N PHE A 165 -6.31 15.92 -40.99
CA PHE A 165 -5.11 15.07 -40.83
C PHE A 165 -5.44 13.79 -40.06
N LEU A 166 -6.33 13.89 -39.08
CA LEU A 166 -6.75 12.80 -38.21
C LEU A 166 -8.28 12.63 -38.25
N GLN A 167 -8.74 11.42 -37.99
CA GLN A 167 -10.13 11.07 -37.76
C GLN A 167 -10.25 10.54 -36.33
N GLN A 168 -11.15 11.14 -35.55
CA GLN A 168 -11.50 10.64 -34.23
C GLN A 168 -12.54 9.53 -34.37
N VAL A 169 -12.23 8.33 -33.86
CA VAL A 169 -13.15 7.19 -33.78
C VAL A 169 -13.28 6.81 -32.30
N GLY A 170 -14.32 7.32 -31.63
CA GLY A 170 -14.48 7.22 -30.18
C GLY A 170 -13.39 8.03 -29.45
N GLY A 171 -12.57 7.36 -28.64
CA GLY A 171 -11.43 7.95 -27.91
C GLY A 171 -10.08 7.82 -28.63
N ARG A 172 -10.03 7.19 -29.81
CA ARG A 172 -8.79 6.98 -30.57
C ARG A 172 -8.72 7.90 -31.79
N TYR A 173 -7.51 8.35 -32.10
CA TYR A 173 -7.23 9.14 -33.28
C TYR A 173 -6.52 8.27 -34.31
N ARG A 174 -7.01 8.26 -35.55
CA ARG A 174 -6.42 7.54 -36.68
C ARG A 174 -6.08 8.52 -37.80
N PHE A 175 -4.98 8.31 -38.50
CA PHE A 175 -4.72 9.07 -39.73
C PHE A 175 -5.76 8.74 -40.79
N ILE A 176 -6.25 9.77 -41.49
CA ILE A 176 -7.18 9.59 -42.61
C ILE A 176 -6.46 8.95 -43.79
N HIS A 177 -5.23 9.39 -44.05
CA HIS A 177 -4.40 8.90 -45.16
C HIS A 177 -3.34 7.91 -44.66
N ARG A 178 -3.46 6.65 -45.08
CA ARG A 178 -2.50 5.59 -44.77
C ARG A 178 -1.08 5.89 -45.29
N LEU A 179 -0.96 6.54 -46.45
CA LEU A 179 0.33 6.93 -47.04
C LEU A 179 1.07 7.96 -46.17
N LEU A 180 0.35 8.89 -45.54
CA LEU A 180 0.94 9.87 -44.63
C LEU A 180 1.49 9.19 -43.37
N GLN A 181 0.74 8.22 -42.84
CA GLN A 181 1.18 7.41 -41.71
C GLN A 181 2.44 6.60 -42.06
N GLU A 182 2.46 5.94 -43.22
CA GLU A 182 3.61 5.16 -43.69
C GLU A 182 4.84 6.05 -43.94
N HIS A 183 4.64 7.27 -44.47
CA HIS A 183 5.73 8.23 -44.63
C HIS A 183 6.34 8.66 -43.29
N PHE A 184 5.52 9.00 -42.29
CA PHE A 184 6.03 9.34 -40.96
C PHE A 184 6.66 8.15 -40.23
N ALA A 185 6.14 6.93 -40.44
CA ALA A 185 6.74 5.72 -39.87
C ALA A 185 8.09 5.35 -40.50
N ALA A 186 8.28 5.68 -41.79
CA ALA A 186 9.52 5.47 -42.52
C ALA A 186 10.56 6.58 -42.29
N MET A 187 10.18 7.70 -41.64
CA MET A 187 11.11 8.79 -41.35
C MET A 187 12.12 8.34 -40.27
N PRO A 188 13.43 8.45 -40.51
CA PRO A 188 14.42 8.14 -39.49
C PRO A 188 14.20 9.07 -38.29
N LEU A 189 14.17 8.50 -37.08
CA LEU A 189 14.16 9.28 -35.84
C LEU A 189 15.47 10.05 -35.77
N GLU A 190 15.47 11.27 -36.30
CA GLU A 190 16.59 12.17 -36.16
C GLU A 190 16.81 12.39 -34.67
N LYS A 191 17.95 11.91 -34.19
CA LYS A 191 18.32 11.93 -32.78
C LYS A 191 18.56 13.39 -32.43
N ILE A 192 17.51 14.08 -32.00
CA ILE A 192 17.60 15.49 -31.63
C ILE A 192 18.56 15.56 -30.45
N ARG A 193 19.79 15.97 -30.77
CA ARG A 193 20.89 16.16 -29.85
C ARG A 193 20.44 17.18 -28.82
N GLY A 194 20.37 16.74 -27.56
CA GLY A 194 20.18 17.61 -26.41
C GLY A 194 21.41 18.49 -26.22
N ASP A 195 21.53 19.54 -27.02
CA ASP A 195 22.39 20.67 -26.70
C ASP A 195 21.47 21.75 -26.11
N ARG A 196 21.21 21.64 -24.80
CA ARG A 196 20.97 22.74 -23.86
C ARG A 196 21.09 22.25 -22.43
#